data_AF-A0A0F9TCC7-F1
#
_entry.id   AF-A0A0F9TCC7-F1
#
_cell.length_a   1.000
_cell.length_b   1.000
_cell.length_c   1.000
_cell.angle_alpha   90.00
_cell.angle_beta   90.00
_cell.angle_gamma   90.00
#
_symmetry.space_group_name_H-M   'P 1'
#
loop_
_entity.id
_entity.type
_entity.pdbx_description
1 polymer ?
#
loop_
_entity_poly.entity_id
_entity_poly.type
_entity_poly.pdbx_seq_one_letter_code
_entity_poly.pdbx_strand_id
1 'polypeptide(L)'
;MPCIASRMWYHMREDISPHTRRTRTMRHIAITMVILLVCAGLAQAGIRADLSGDAVVDFATTMDMPFMAVGNMGNAGEWSGENYGIPSPGPAETWGYGPDQICGAVDYAYSIGKFEVTAGQYTEFLNAVAITDAYGLYNTDMWEHSRGNKIQRSGADGSYVYSVAAEREDRPVNFISWGDAARLANWMTNGMPTGVQDLTTTEDGSYFLDGALTGVRKADARYVIPSEDEWYKAAYHKNNGATSDYYIFPTSTDVIPSSAVIDPDPGNNANYTYPGSIGSPYWRTEVGEYENTVSAYGAYDMGGNVMEWNEAEILGQRGVRGGAVMLNWGMNAANRHHLAAIDSGSLIGLRLVRLALPGDFDGDGDVDADDIDLMAGYIRTSVPPTGADYDVDGDGDVDEDDMIYHVENLVELTDGSGRIGTQRGDFNLDGVVNATDLAIMKANFGSSGVGYAAGNTNYDVVINATDLALLKATFGYVAPAGAVPEPVTISLLALGGLGVLRRRSTIRRGRALASQSHR
;
A
#
# COMPACT_ATOMS: atom_id res chain seq x y z
N MET A 1 -31.12 2.04 94.30
CA MET A 1 -30.08 1.78 95.33
C MET A 1 -28.89 1.14 94.66
N PRO A 2 -27.63 1.53 94.90
CA PRO A 2 -27.00 2.87 94.97
C PRO A 2 -26.03 3.09 93.76
N CYS A 3 -25.85 4.31 93.23
CA CYS A 3 -24.78 5.30 93.53
C CYS A 3 -23.35 4.75 93.64
N ILE A 4 -22.40 5.29 92.85
CA ILE A 4 -21.24 6.09 93.32
C ILE A 4 -20.40 6.61 92.13
N ALA A 5 -20.08 7.90 92.20
CA ALA A 5 -19.22 8.69 91.33
C ALA A 5 -17.77 8.75 91.85
N SER A 6 -16.82 9.14 90.99
CA SER A 6 -15.59 9.94 91.28
C SER A 6 -14.58 9.74 90.14
N ARG A 7 -13.75 10.69 89.69
CA ARG A 7 -13.36 12.02 90.18
C ARG A 7 -12.63 12.74 89.03
N MET A 8 -12.89 14.03 88.86
CA MET A 8 -11.97 14.98 88.22
C MET A 8 -10.76 15.22 89.12
N TRP A 9 -9.56 15.33 88.54
CA TRP A 9 -8.43 16.07 89.10
C TRP A 9 -7.87 17.01 88.04
N TYR A 10 -7.47 18.19 88.51
CA TYR A 10 -7.09 19.40 87.79
C TYR A 10 -5.62 19.72 88.10
N HIS A 11 -5.03 20.66 87.33
CA HIS A 11 -3.66 21.23 87.41
C HIS A 11 -2.55 20.40 86.73
N MET A 12 -1.56 20.96 86.03
CA MET A 12 -1.12 22.36 85.77
C MET A 12 -0.09 22.34 84.62
N ARG A 13 -0.04 23.44 83.85
CA ARG A 13 1.11 24.05 83.12
C ARG A 13 1.95 23.17 82.18
N GLU A 14 2.12 23.61 80.93
CA GLU A 14 3.26 24.45 80.49
C GLU A 14 3.14 24.79 78.99
N ASP A 15 3.30 26.08 78.69
CA ASP A 15 3.57 26.64 77.37
C ASP A 15 4.93 26.18 76.86
N ILE A 16 4.99 25.53 75.69
CA ILE A 16 6.22 25.46 74.87
C ILE A 16 5.85 25.63 73.38
N SER A 17 6.29 26.79 72.85
CA SER A 17 6.64 27.21 71.48
C SER A 17 6.40 26.30 70.24
N PRO A 18 5.98 26.87 69.08
CA PRO A 18 5.57 26.12 67.89
C PRO A 18 6.71 26.02 66.86
N HIS A 19 7.57 25.02 66.92
CA HIS A 19 8.37 24.60 65.75
C HIS A 19 8.83 23.15 65.91
N THR A 20 8.03 22.21 65.42
CA THR A 20 8.43 20.90 64.83
C THR A 20 7.21 19.99 64.66
N ARG A 21 6.31 20.35 63.73
CA ARG A 21 5.34 19.39 63.14
C ARG A 21 5.21 19.60 61.63
N ARG A 22 6.33 19.42 60.95
CA ARG A 22 6.36 18.86 59.59
C ARG A 22 7.17 17.57 59.70
N THR A 23 6.82 16.57 58.88
CA THR A 23 7.47 15.24 58.76
C THR A 23 6.92 14.12 59.66
N ARG A 24 5.64 13.75 59.51
CA ARG A 24 5.25 12.32 59.54
C ARG A 24 3.87 11.99 58.96
N THR A 25 3.05 12.99 58.67
CA THR A 25 1.72 12.82 58.01
C THR A 25 1.67 13.38 56.58
N MET A 26 2.82 13.43 55.88
CA MET A 26 2.94 13.76 54.45
C MET A 26 3.79 12.71 53.69
N ARG A 27 3.74 11.44 54.12
CA ARG A 27 4.41 10.33 53.38
C ARG A 27 3.48 9.22 52.92
N HIS A 28 2.18 9.31 53.23
CA HIS A 28 1.17 8.34 52.75
C HIS A 28 0.07 8.97 51.88
N ILE A 29 0.14 10.29 51.62
CA ILE A 29 -0.74 10.99 50.65
C ILE A 29 0.05 11.39 49.38
N ALA A 30 1.39 11.42 49.46
CA ALA A 30 2.26 11.72 48.32
C ALA A 30 2.70 10.46 47.51
N ILE A 31 2.29 9.25 47.92
CA ILE A 31 2.59 8.01 47.18
C ILE A 31 1.36 7.51 46.39
N THR A 32 0.14 7.92 46.78
CA THR A 32 -1.09 7.61 46.02
C THR A 32 -1.45 8.68 44.98
N MET A 33 -0.85 9.88 45.07
CA MET A 33 -0.98 10.96 44.06
C MET A 33 0.17 11.01 43.04
N VAL A 34 1.12 10.06 43.11
CA VAL A 34 2.15 9.85 42.07
C VAL A 34 1.82 8.64 41.19
N ILE A 35 0.77 7.88 41.52
CA ILE A 35 0.23 6.77 40.69
C ILE A 35 -1.03 7.21 39.90
N LEU A 36 -1.55 8.42 40.15
CA LEU A 36 -2.72 8.99 39.44
C LEU A 36 -2.40 10.25 38.62
N LEU A 37 -1.11 10.54 38.41
CA LEU A 37 -0.63 11.68 37.62
C LEU A 37 0.53 11.29 36.68
N VAL A 38 0.51 10.03 36.22
CA VAL A 38 1.20 9.54 35.01
C VAL A 38 0.17 9.04 33.96
N CYS A 39 -1.13 9.11 34.25
CA CYS A 39 -2.20 8.76 33.29
C CYS A 39 -2.62 9.92 32.37
N ALA A 40 -1.67 10.74 31.93
CA ALA A 40 -1.86 11.68 30.84
C ALA A 40 -0.62 11.63 29.95
N GLY A 41 -0.78 11.10 28.72
CA GLY A 41 0.20 11.28 27.65
C GLY A 41 1.01 10.07 27.19
N LEU A 42 0.57 8.84 27.45
CA LEU A 42 1.00 7.66 26.70
C LEU A 42 -0.26 6.87 26.31
N ALA A 43 -1.10 7.48 25.47
CA ALA A 43 -1.89 6.67 24.55
C ALA A 43 -0.87 6.11 23.57
N GLN A 44 -0.73 4.79 23.58
CA GLN A 44 0.20 4.02 22.77
C GLN A 44 -0.11 4.30 21.28
N ALA A 45 0.57 5.26 20.68
CA ALA A 45 0.61 5.42 19.24
C ALA A 45 1.58 4.37 18.68
N GLY A 46 1.18 3.67 17.62
CA GLY A 46 2.09 2.91 16.74
C GLY A 46 2.26 1.40 16.98
N ILE A 47 1.63 0.77 17.99
CA ILE A 47 1.69 -0.69 18.13
C ILE A 47 0.39 -1.20 18.76
N ARG A 48 -0.57 -1.59 17.92
CA ARG A 48 -1.65 -2.51 18.32
C ARG A 48 -1.47 -3.79 17.52
N ALA A 49 -1.66 -4.93 18.18
CA ALA A 49 -1.86 -6.17 17.43
C ALA A 49 -3.04 -5.93 16.49
N ASP A 50 -2.93 -6.36 15.23
CA ASP A 50 -4.10 -6.52 14.39
C ASP A 50 -5.11 -7.31 15.23
N LEU A 51 -6.34 -6.79 15.39
CA LEU A 51 -7.37 -7.49 16.15
C LEU A 51 -7.66 -8.89 15.56
N SER A 52 -7.16 -9.18 14.35
CA SER A 52 -7.11 -10.52 13.72
C SER A 52 -6.13 -11.52 14.35
N GLY A 53 -5.23 -11.08 15.25
CA GLY A 53 -4.33 -11.96 16.00
C GLY A 53 -3.04 -12.38 15.28
N ASP A 54 -2.71 -11.79 14.12
CA ASP A 54 -1.39 -11.91 13.49
C ASP A 54 -0.43 -10.77 13.93
N ALA A 55 0.83 -10.82 13.50
CA ALA A 55 1.93 -9.92 13.90
C ALA A 55 1.56 -8.42 14.06
N VAL A 56 2.34 -7.70 14.87
CA VAL A 56 2.19 -6.25 15.07
C VAL A 56 2.23 -5.54 13.72
N VAL A 57 1.08 -5.07 13.23
CA VAL A 57 1.00 -4.18 12.06
C VAL A 57 1.08 -2.76 12.60
N ASP A 58 2.11 -2.01 12.19
CA ASP A 58 2.16 -0.57 12.47
C ASP A 58 1.30 0.17 11.43
N PHE A 59 0.07 0.49 11.80
CA PHE A 59 -0.85 1.27 10.96
C PHE A 59 -0.47 2.76 10.87
N ALA A 60 0.59 3.19 11.56
CA ALA A 60 1.13 4.55 11.44
C ALA A 60 2.19 4.68 10.34
N THR A 61 2.76 3.58 9.84
CA THR A 61 3.82 3.59 8.82
C THR A 61 3.35 2.96 7.51
N THR A 62 3.92 3.45 6.42
CA THR A 62 3.69 2.98 5.06
C THR A 62 4.66 1.85 4.68
N MET A 63 5.80 1.75 5.35
CA MET A 63 6.77 0.66 5.22
C MET A 63 6.18 -0.70 5.61
N ASP A 64 5.29 -0.73 6.61
CA ASP A 64 4.67 -1.95 7.12
C ASP A 64 3.23 -2.15 6.61
N MET A 65 2.86 -1.49 5.49
CA MET A 65 1.53 -1.68 4.91
C MET A 65 1.30 -3.16 4.56
N PRO A 66 0.31 -3.83 5.17
CA PRO A 66 0.06 -5.23 4.89
C PRO A 66 -0.59 -5.37 3.52
N PHE A 67 0.11 -6.04 2.60
CA PHE A 67 -0.44 -6.48 1.32
C PHE A 67 -0.75 -7.98 1.37
N MET A 68 -1.75 -8.38 0.61
CA MET A 68 -2.15 -9.79 0.48
C MET A 68 -2.23 -10.19 -0.99
N ALA A 69 -1.67 -11.35 -1.30
CA ALA A 69 -1.69 -11.89 -2.66
C ALA A 69 -3.11 -12.23 -3.12
N VAL A 70 -3.44 -11.84 -4.34
CA VAL A 70 -4.71 -12.19 -4.99
C VAL A 70 -4.44 -13.25 -6.07
N GLY A 71 -4.72 -14.51 -5.73
CA GLY A 71 -4.40 -15.67 -6.57
C GLY A 71 -5.28 -15.85 -7.82
N ASN A 72 -5.28 -17.06 -8.38
CA ASN A 72 -6.07 -17.44 -9.56
C ASN A 72 -5.83 -16.56 -10.80
N MET A 73 -4.56 -16.39 -11.19
CA MET A 73 -4.19 -15.68 -12.42
C MET A 73 -4.90 -16.31 -13.64
N GLY A 74 -5.34 -15.47 -14.57
CA GLY A 74 -6.05 -15.87 -15.77
C GLY A 74 -7.52 -16.22 -15.55
N ASN A 75 -8.08 -15.87 -14.39
CA ASN A 75 -9.52 -16.02 -14.14
C ASN A 75 -10.31 -15.11 -15.10
N ALA A 76 -11.43 -15.63 -15.61
CA ALA A 76 -12.34 -14.84 -16.41
C ALA A 76 -13.15 -13.88 -15.51
N GLY A 77 -13.36 -12.66 -15.99
CA GLY A 77 -14.24 -11.69 -15.34
C GLY A 77 -15.73 -12.01 -15.53
N GLU A 78 -16.57 -11.37 -14.74
CA GLU A 78 -18.04 -11.44 -14.86
C GLU A 78 -18.65 -10.09 -15.23
N TRP A 79 -19.90 -10.09 -15.71
CA TRP A 79 -20.62 -8.86 -15.99
C TRP A 79 -20.88 -8.07 -14.71
N SER A 80 -20.78 -6.74 -14.79
CA SER A 80 -21.11 -5.77 -13.74
C SER A 80 -21.79 -4.58 -14.41
N GLY A 81 -22.62 -3.83 -13.67
CA GLY A 81 -23.33 -2.64 -14.16
C GLY A 81 -24.85 -2.75 -14.03
N GLU A 82 -25.55 -1.76 -14.60
CA GLU A 82 -27.02 -1.59 -14.54
C GLU A 82 -27.81 -2.85 -14.98
N ASN A 83 -27.33 -3.60 -15.98
CA ASN A 83 -28.07 -4.74 -16.54
C ASN A 83 -27.66 -6.11 -15.98
N TYR A 84 -26.77 -6.19 -14.98
CA TYR A 84 -26.26 -7.47 -14.46
C TYR A 84 -27.32 -8.30 -13.69
N GLY A 85 -28.54 -7.79 -13.49
CA GLY A 85 -29.71 -8.63 -13.24
C GLY A 85 -29.82 -9.25 -11.85
N ILE A 86 -29.31 -8.58 -10.80
CA ILE A 86 -29.55 -9.00 -9.41
C ILE A 86 -31.00 -8.64 -9.03
N PRO A 87 -31.85 -9.61 -8.62
CA PRO A 87 -33.28 -9.36 -8.38
C PRO A 87 -33.54 -8.42 -7.19
N SER A 88 -34.39 -7.41 -7.41
CA SER A 88 -34.82 -6.41 -6.43
C SER A 88 -36.08 -6.84 -5.64
N PRO A 89 -36.08 -6.84 -4.30
CA PRO A 89 -37.30 -6.85 -3.50
C PRO A 89 -37.46 -5.48 -2.81
N GLY A 90 -37.68 -4.40 -3.56
CA GLY A 90 -38.00 -3.08 -2.96
C GLY A 90 -38.44 -2.02 -3.98
N PRO A 91 -39.22 -0.99 -3.57
CA PRO A 91 -39.61 0.09 -4.46
C PRO A 91 -38.44 1.09 -4.63
N ALA A 92 -37.80 1.05 -5.81
CA ALA A 92 -36.92 2.09 -6.36
C ALA A 92 -35.58 2.41 -5.66
N GLU A 93 -34.80 1.40 -5.24
CA GLU A 93 -33.37 1.55 -4.93
C GLU A 93 -32.59 0.42 -5.62
N THR A 94 -31.56 0.77 -6.39
CA THR A 94 -31.04 0.16 -7.65
C THR A 94 -30.04 -1.00 -7.48
N TRP A 95 -30.20 -2.06 -8.28
CA TRP A 95 -29.53 -3.37 -8.18
C TRP A 95 -28.55 -3.58 -9.33
N GLY A 96 -27.52 -2.74 -9.33
CA GLY A 96 -26.63 -2.46 -10.46
C GLY A 96 -26.72 -0.98 -10.77
N TYR A 97 -25.58 -0.29 -10.79
CA TYR A 97 -25.48 1.14 -11.10
C TYR A 97 -24.23 1.37 -11.91
N GLY A 98 -24.29 2.32 -12.85
CA GLY A 98 -23.19 2.61 -13.76
C GLY A 98 -23.18 1.71 -15.02
N PRO A 99 -22.30 2.03 -15.98
CA PRO A 99 -22.30 1.38 -17.29
C PRO A 99 -21.91 -0.10 -17.17
N ASP A 100 -22.42 -0.94 -18.06
CA ASP A 100 -22.07 -2.36 -18.07
C ASP A 100 -20.63 -2.60 -18.52
N GLN A 101 -19.94 -3.55 -17.88
CA GLN A 101 -18.60 -4.02 -18.26
C GLN A 101 -18.34 -5.41 -17.69
N ILE A 102 -17.44 -6.18 -18.30
CA ILE A 102 -16.88 -7.38 -17.69
C ILE A 102 -15.76 -6.94 -16.75
N CYS A 103 -15.85 -7.32 -15.47
CA CYS A 103 -14.91 -6.94 -14.42
C CYS A 103 -14.30 -8.18 -13.75
N GLY A 104 -13.09 -8.03 -13.23
CA GLY A 104 -12.42 -9.02 -12.39
C GLY A 104 -11.47 -9.95 -13.15
N ALA A 105 -11.22 -9.73 -14.44
CA ALA A 105 -10.28 -10.55 -15.22
C ALA A 105 -8.85 -10.06 -15.01
N VAL A 106 -7.98 -10.87 -14.40
CA VAL A 106 -6.57 -10.51 -14.17
C VAL A 106 -5.67 -11.71 -14.48
N ASP A 107 -4.73 -11.53 -15.40
CA ASP A 107 -3.83 -12.56 -15.92
C ASP A 107 -2.41 -12.54 -15.34
N TYR A 108 -2.16 -11.67 -14.36
CA TYR A 108 -0.88 -11.56 -13.66
C TYR A 108 -1.04 -11.64 -12.13
N ALA A 109 0.08 -11.89 -11.45
CA ALA A 109 0.20 -11.85 -10.01
C ALA A 109 0.14 -10.40 -9.49
N TYR A 110 -0.64 -10.17 -8.44
CA TYR A 110 -0.60 -8.90 -7.73
C TYR A 110 -1.03 -9.13 -6.29
N SER A 111 -0.62 -8.18 -5.44
CA SER A 111 -1.10 -8.09 -4.08
C SER A 111 -1.90 -6.80 -3.92
N ILE A 112 -2.89 -6.82 -3.03
CA ILE A 112 -3.71 -5.65 -2.71
C ILE A 112 -3.60 -5.36 -1.22
N GLY A 113 -3.69 -4.10 -0.82
CA GLY A 113 -3.70 -3.74 0.58
C GLY A 113 -4.75 -4.55 1.33
N LYS A 114 -4.36 -5.21 2.42
CA LYS A 114 -5.27 -5.97 3.29
C LYS A 114 -6.36 -5.05 3.88
N PHE A 115 -6.02 -3.79 4.08
CA PHE A 115 -6.87 -2.72 4.58
C PHE A 115 -6.86 -1.51 3.64
N GLU A 116 -7.79 -0.58 3.89
CA GLU A 116 -7.75 0.78 3.33
C GLU A 116 -6.52 1.54 3.88
N VAL A 117 -5.99 2.51 3.12
CA VAL A 117 -4.89 3.36 3.61
C VAL A 117 -5.36 4.19 4.81
N THR A 118 -4.63 4.14 5.92
CA THR A 118 -5.03 4.80 7.16
C THR A 118 -4.68 6.29 7.19
N ALA A 119 -5.30 7.04 8.10
CA ALA A 119 -4.96 8.43 8.34
C ALA A 119 -3.54 8.60 8.91
N GLY A 120 -3.04 7.62 9.67
CA GLY A 120 -1.64 7.56 10.13
C GLY A 120 -0.66 7.49 8.96
N GLN A 121 -0.83 6.50 8.10
CA GLN A 121 -0.04 6.31 6.88
C GLN A 121 -0.04 7.54 5.97
N TYR A 122 -1.19 8.15 5.74
CA TYR A 122 -1.25 9.37 4.94
C TYR A 122 -0.59 10.58 5.64
N THR A 123 -0.58 10.63 6.97
CA THR A 123 0.12 11.67 7.74
C THR A 123 1.64 11.56 7.60
N GLU A 124 2.17 10.35 7.56
CA GLU A 124 3.59 10.10 7.26
C GLU A 124 3.96 10.67 5.88
N PHE A 125 3.20 10.30 4.85
CA PHE A 125 3.38 10.82 3.50
C PHE A 125 3.36 12.36 3.46
N LEU A 126 2.37 13.00 4.09
CA LEU A 126 2.30 14.46 4.15
C LEU A 126 3.52 15.08 4.83
N ASN A 127 4.03 14.49 5.91
CA ASN A 127 5.23 14.98 6.58
C ASN A 127 6.50 14.79 5.75
N ALA A 128 6.56 13.77 4.89
CA ALA A 128 7.70 13.53 4.02
C ALA A 128 7.81 14.55 2.86
N VAL A 129 6.67 14.96 2.27
CA VAL A 129 6.70 15.72 1.01
C VAL A 129 5.94 17.05 1.02
N ALA A 130 5.02 17.28 1.97
CA ALA A 130 4.10 18.43 1.92
C ALA A 130 4.51 19.60 2.83
N ILE A 131 5.83 19.83 2.98
CA ILE A 131 6.39 21.00 3.67
C ILE A 131 5.99 22.30 2.93
N THR A 132 6.04 22.24 1.60
CA THR A 132 5.32 23.12 0.67
C THR A 132 4.26 22.26 -0.02
N ASP A 133 2.97 22.58 0.14
CA ASP A 133 1.88 21.77 -0.38
C ASP A 133 1.52 22.19 -1.81
N ALA A 134 2.45 21.96 -2.74
CA ALA A 134 2.39 22.50 -4.11
C ALA A 134 1.19 21.98 -4.91
N TYR A 135 0.82 20.71 -4.71
CA TYR A 135 -0.28 20.05 -5.42
C TYR A 135 -1.54 19.86 -4.58
N GLY A 136 -1.57 20.37 -3.34
CA GLY A 136 -2.76 20.34 -2.48
C GLY A 136 -3.07 18.95 -1.91
N LEU A 137 -2.04 18.17 -1.58
CA LEU A 137 -2.15 16.85 -0.96
C LEU A 137 -2.93 16.88 0.37
N TYR A 138 -2.93 18.03 1.06
CA TYR A 138 -3.73 18.23 2.27
C TYR A 138 -5.00 19.05 1.97
N ASN A 139 -6.14 18.41 2.15
CA ASN A 139 -7.43 19.08 2.17
C ASN A 139 -7.73 19.62 3.59
N THR A 140 -8.11 20.90 3.73
CA THR A 140 -8.42 21.50 5.04
C THR A 140 -9.59 20.81 5.76
N ASP A 141 -10.51 20.20 5.02
CA ASP A 141 -11.64 19.44 5.57
C ASP A 141 -11.22 18.12 6.24
N MET A 142 -9.98 17.66 6.03
CA MET A 142 -9.39 16.57 6.84
C MET A 142 -9.48 16.89 8.33
N TRP A 143 -9.19 18.14 8.72
CA TRP A 143 -9.36 18.64 10.08
C TRP A 143 -10.75 19.22 10.33
N GLU A 144 -11.19 20.16 9.50
CA GLU A 144 -12.31 21.05 9.79
C GLU A 144 -13.67 20.34 9.72
N HIS A 145 -13.84 19.41 8.78
CA HIS A 145 -15.12 18.76 8.56
C HIS A 145 -15.42 17.75 9.67
N SER A 146 -16.68 17.67 10.12
CA SER A 146 -17.08 16.78 11.23
C SER A 146 -16.81 15.29 10.97
N ARG A 147 -16.73 14.89 9.70
CA ARG A 147 -16.40 13.54 9.24
C ARG A 147 -14.99 13.41 8.66
N GLY A 148 -14.13 14.43 8.79
CA GLY A 148 -12.72 14.36 8.38
C GLY A 148 -11.92 13.33 9.17
N ASN A 149 -10.82 12.87 8.60
CA ASN A 149 -9.85 11.94 9.19
C ASN A 149 -9.06 12.54 10.37
N LYS A 150 -9.18 13.84 10.62
CA LYS A 150 -8.52 14.59 11.72
C LYS A 150 -6.99 14.60 11.65
N ILE A 151 -6.44 14.58 10.45
CA ILE A 151 -5.10 15.10 10.18
C ILE A 151 -5.17 16.62 10.31
N GLN A 152 -4.33 17.16 11.17
CA GLN A 152 -4.18 18.58 11.45
C GLN A 152 -2.89 19.10 10.81
N ARG A 153 -2.99 20.12 9.97
CA ARG A 153 -1.83 20.90 9.50
C ARG A 153 -1.52 22.05 10.46
N SER A 154 -0.24 22.22 10.78
CA SER A 154 0.30 23.36 11.53
C SER A 154 1.50 23.97 10.79
N GLY A 155 1.95 25.15 11.22
CA GLY A 155 3.01 25.89 10.53
C GLY A 155 2.50 26.80 9.41
N ALA A 156 3.38 27.12 8.46
CA ALA A 156 3.10 27.95 7.30
C ALA A 156 3.72 27.31 6.05
N ASP A 157 3.39 27.83 4.88
CA ASP A 157 3.97 27.36 3.62
C ASP A 157 5.50 27.39 3.67
N GLY A 158 6.14 26.27 3.31
CA GLY A 158 7.58 26.05 3.45
C GLY A 158 8.01 25.51 4.82
N SER A 159 7.08 25.27 5.75
CA SER A 159 7.35 24.67 7.05
C SER A 159 6.14 23.94 7.64
N TYR A 160 5.27 23.36 6.79
CA TYR A 160 4.10 22.65 7.30
C TYR A 160 4.50 21.40 8.09
N VAL A 161 3.72 21.10 9.12
CA VAL A 161 3.83 19.88 9.92
C VAL A 161 2.43 19.30 10.12
N TYR A 162 2.30 17.99 9.96
CA TYR A 162 1.04 17.27 10.01
C TYR A 162 1.00 16.30 11.20
N SER A 163 -0.14 16.24 11.87
CA SER A 163 -0.38 15.31 12.98
C SER A 163 -1.79 14.78 12.92
N VAL A 164 -2.00 13.49 13.16
CA VAL A 164 -3.34 12.88 13.23
C VAL A 164 -3.80 12.72 14.68
N ALA A 165 -5.10 12.86 14.91
CA ALA A 165 -5.69 12.54 16.21
C ALA A 165 -5.60 11.01 16.47
N ALA A 166 -5.11 10.61 17.64
CA ALA A 166 -4.83 9.20 17.95
C ALA A 166 -6.04 8.27 17.75
N GLU A 167 -7.27 8.73 18.07
CA GLU A 167 -8.49 7.96 17.84
C GLU A 167 -8.94 7.87 16.37
N ARG A 168 -8.15 8.42 15.45
CA ARG A 168 -8.39 8.43 13.99
C ARG A 168 -7.25 7.84 13.18
N GLU A 169 -6.11 7.62 13.79
CA GLU A 169 -4.89 7.13 13.16
C GLU A 169 -5.16 5.86 12.34
N ASP A 170 -5.84 4.88 12.95
CA ASP A 170 -6.14 3.56 12.35
C ASP A 170 -7.43 3.52 11.52
N ARG A 171 -8.01 4.68 11.18
CA ARG A 171 -9.21 4.78 10.35
C ARG A 171 -8.80 5.15 8.93
N PRO A 172 -9.57 4.75 7.89
CA PRO A 172 -9.21 5.08 6.52
C PRO A 172 -9.06 6.59 6.35
N VAL A 173 -8.03 7.01 5.63
CA VAL A 173 -7.93 8.39 5.19
C VAL A 173 -9.11 8.71 4.26
N ASN A 174 -9.63 9.93 4.38
CA ASN A 174 -10.62 10.48 3.46
C ASN A 174 -10.29 11.92 3.07
N PHE A 175 -11.07 12.51 2.16
CA PHE A 175 -10.74 13.78 1.50
C PHE A 175 -9.47 13.67 0.65
N ILE A 176 -9.35 12.54 -0.07
CA ILE A 176 -8.27 12.24 -1.01
C ILE A 176 -8.84 12.25 -2.42
N SER A 177 -8.22 13.01 -3.32
CA SER A 177 -8.52 12.99 -4.75
C SER A 177 -7.80 11.84 -5.46
N TRP A 178 -8.16 11.55 -6.70
CA TRP A 178 -7.44 10.53 -7.48
C TRP A 178 -5.96 10.92 -7.66
N GLY A 179 -5.70 12.21 -7.88
CA GLY A 179 -4.34 12.73 -8.02
C GLY A 179 -3.51 12.64 -6.74
N ASP A 180 -4.13 12.73 -5.57
CA ASP A 180 -3.47 12.54 -4.28
C ASP A 180 -3.10 11.06 -4.07
N ALA A 181 -4.02 10.15 -4.42
CA ALA A 181 -3.78 8.72 -4.37
C ALA A 181 -2.63 8.29 -5.30
N ALA A 182 -2.55 8.86 -6.51
CA ALA A 182 -1.48 8.58 -7.45
C ALA A 182 -0.12 9.12 -6.97
N ARG A 183 -0.10 10.27 -6.29
CA ARG A 183 1.12 10.85 -5.69
C ARG A 183 1.63 10.03 -4.49
N LEU A 184 0.73 9.50 -3.68
CA LEU A 184 1.09 8.54 -2.63
C LEU A 184 1.73 7.28 -3.25
N ALA A 185 1.10 6.73 -4.28
CA ALA A 185 1.60 5.56 -5.01
C ALA A 185 2.99 5.81 -5.64
N ASN A 186 3.22 6.99 -6.22
CA ASN A 186 4.53 7.41 -6.70
C ASN A 186 5.57 7.49 -5.57
N TRP A 187 5.21 8.12 -4.46
CA TRP A 187 6.11 8.26 -3.32
C TRP A 187 6.52 6.91 -2.74
N MET A 188 5.59 5.97 -2.60
CA MET A 188 5.91 4.60 -2.20
C MET A 188 6.80 3.89 -3.22
N THR A 189 6.52 4.07 -4.52
CA THR A 189 7.33 3.49 -5.61
C THR A 189 8.76 4.03 -5.64
N ASN A 190 8.96 5.28 -5.20
CA ASN A 190 10.28 5.92 -5.13
C ASN A 190 11.04 5.60 -3.84
N GLY A 191 10.57 4.66 -3.01
CA GLY A 191 11.22 4.32 -1.74
C GLY A 191 10.95 5.33 -0.62
N MET A 192 9.80 6.02 -0.67
CA MET A 192 9.31 6.92 0.37
C MET A 192 10.27 8.07 0.76
N PRO A 193 10.90 8.79 -0.20
CA PRO A 193 11.88 9.82 0.10
C PRO A 193 11.25 11.04 0.79
N THR A 194 12.03 11.73 1.62
CA THR A 194 11.67 13.05 2.15
C THR A 194 12.20 14.13 1.21
N GLY A 195 11.37 15.09 0.81
CA GLY A 195 11.78 16.11 -0.16
C GLY A 195 10.67 17.05 -0.61
N VAL A 196 10.95 17.83 -1.65
CA VAL A 196 9.94 18.64 -2.33
C VAL A 196 9.09 17.77 -3.25
N GLN A 197 7.85 18.19 -3.55
CA GLN A 197 6.97 17.50 -4.51
C GLN A 197 7.49 17.71 -5.95
N ASP A 198 8.29 16.78 -6.46
CA ASP A 198 8.89 16.79 -7.80
C ASP A 198 8.96 15.38 -8.41
N LEU A 199 9.64 15.24 -9.55
CA LEU A 199 9.75 13.97 -10.28
C LEU A 199 10.49 12.86 -9.50
N THR A 200 11.22 13.19 -8.43
CA THR A 200 11.95 12.21 -7.61
C THR A 200 11.15 11.77 -6.38
N THR A 201 10.00 12.40 -6.11
CA THR A 201 9.17 12.11 -4.94
C THR A 201 7.74 11.74 -5.33
N THR A 202 6.94 12.67 -5.86
CA THR A 202 5.49 12.50 -6.06
C THR A 202 5.04 12.59 -7.51
N GLU A 203 5.83 13.19 -8.41
CA GLU A 203 5.37 13.53 -9.76
C GLU A 203 5.78 12.54 -10.86
N ASP A 204 6.69 11.61 -10.56
CA ASP A 204 7.01 10.43 -11.38
C ASP A 204 7.32 9.24 -10.46
N GLY A 205 7.10 8.02 -10.94
CA GLY A 205 7.08 6.79 -10.15
C GLY A 205 6.25 5.75 -10.89
N SER A 206 5.11 5.36 -10.32
CA SER A 206 4.09 4.55 -11.00
C SER A 206 3.25 5.33 -12.03
N TYR A 207 3.15 6.64 -11.87
CA TYR A 207 2.40 7.56 -12.70
C TYR A 207 3.24 8.79 -13.00
N PHE A 208 3.37 9.16 -14.27
CA PHE A 208 3.91 10.48 -14.63
C PHE A 208 2.78 11.52 -14.52
N LEU A 209 2.91 12.46 -13.59
CA LEU A 209 1.90 13.50 -13.32
C LEU A 209 2.38 14.89 -13.74
N ASP A 210 3.55 15.35 -13.28
CA ASP A 210 4.08 16.70 -13.54
C ASP A 210 3.00 17.81 -13.40
N GLY A 211 2.28 17.80 -12.27
CA GLY A 211 1.16 18.70 -11.99
C GLY A 211 -0.19 18.31 -12.60
N ALA A 212 -0.28 17.19 -13.33
CA ALA A 212 -1.55 16.65 -13.79
C ALA A 212 -2.39 16.08 -12.63
N LEU A 213 -3.71 16.09 -12.82
CA LEU A 213 -4.68 15.52 -11.89
C LEU A 213 -4.85 14.00 -12.05
N THR A 214 -4.44 13.46 -13.20
CA THR A 214 -4.48 12.03 -13.49
C THR A 214 -3.30 11.59 -14.33
N GLY A 215 -2.91 10.33 -14.22
CA GLY A 215 -1.87 9.71 -15.04
C GLY A 215 -2.30 8.33 -15.55
N VAL A 216 -1.42 7.71 -16.33
CA VAL A 216 -1.55 6.30 -16.74
C VAL A 216 -0.47 5.52 -16.03
N ARG A 217 -0.84 4.33 -15.52
CA ARG A 217 0.08 3.39 -14.89
C ARG A 217 1.25 3.08 -15.83
N LYS A 218 2.48 3.23 -15.34
CA LYS A 218 3.70 2.85 -16.07
C LYS A 218 3.93 1.34 -15.97
N ALA A 219 4.70 0.81 -16.92
CA ALA A 219 4.97 -0.63 -16.99
C ALA A 219 5.87 -1.14 -15.84
N ASP A 220 6.70 -0.26 -15.29
CA ASP A 220 7.62 -0.47 -14.17
C ASP A 220 7.05 0.00 -12.83
N ALA A 221 5.73 0.23 -12.75
CA ALA A 221 5.06 0.64 -11.52
C ALA A 221 5.17 -0.43 -10.43
N ARG A 222 5.32 -0.01 -9.17
CA ARG A 222 5.41 -0.92 -8.01
C ARG A 222 4.16 -0.84 -7.13
N TYR A 223 3.82 0.37 -6.72
CA TYR A 223 2.59 0.67 -5.97
C TYR A 223 1.64 1.44 -6.87
N VAL A 224 0.39 1.02 -6.95
CA VAL A 224 -0.60 1.58 -7.88
C VAL A 224 -1.97 1.70 -7.22
N ILE A 225 -2.76 2.64 -7.70
CA ILE A 225 -4.21 2.60 -7.52
C ILE A 225 -4.71 1.34 -8.23
N PRO A 226 -5.57 0.52 -7.61
CA PRO A 226 -6.11 -0.67 -8.24
C PRO A 226 -6.78 -0.33 -9.57
N SER A 227 -6.57 -1.14 -10.59
CA SER A 227 -7.49 -1.21 -11.72
C SER A 227 -8.84 -1.72 -11.23
N GLU A 228 -9.90 -1.45 -11.98
CA GLU A 228 -11.22 -1.95 -11.60
C GLU A 228 -11.28 -3.47 -11.59
N ASP A 229 -10.53 -4.15 -12.48
CA ASP A 229 -10.44 -5.61 -12.51
C ASP A 229 -9.72 -6.17 -11.28
N GLU A 230 -8.57 -5.60 -10.89
CA GLU A 230 -7.84 -5.99 -9.68
C GLU A 230 -8.70 -5.79 -8.42
N TRP A 231 -9.38 -4.65 -8.31
CA TRP A 231 -10.26 -4.36 -7.17
C TRP A 231 -11.44 -5.34 -7.12
N TYR A 232 -12.11 -5.55 -8.26
CA TYR A 232 -13.28 -6.41 -8.36
C TYR A 232 -12.96 -7.87 -8.02
N LYS A 233 -11.84 -8.38 -8.53
CA LYS A 233 -11.38 -9.73 -8.25
C LYS A 233 -11.08 -9.90 -6.77
N ALA A 234 -10.33 -8.97 -6.17
CA ALA A 234 -10.01 -8.99 -4.76
C ALA A 234 -11.26 -8.95 -3.85
N ALA A 235 -12.30 -8.23 -4.28
CA ALA A 235 -13.55 -8.07 -3.55
C ALA A 235 -14.44 -9.32 -3.64
N TYR A 236 -14.70 -9.80 -4.85
CA TYR A 236 -15.85 -10.67 -5.12
C TYR A 236 -15.49 -12.09 -5.57
N HIS A 237 -14.32 -12.35 -6.15
CA HIS A 237 -14.02 -13.67 -6.73
C HIS A 237 -13.98 -14.74 -5.63
N LYS A 238 -14.52 -15.95 -5.90
CA LYS A 238 -14.72 -16.99 -4.88
C LYS A 238 -13.46 -17.75 -4.47
N ASN A 239 -12.30 -17.38 -5.03
CA ASN A 239 -11.01 -18.02 -4.80
C ASN A 239 -11.07 -19.57 -4.96
N ASN A 240 -11.83 -20.04 -5.96
CA ASN A 240 -12.10 -21.46 -6.20
C ASN A 240 -11.47 -21.98 -7.50
N GLY A 241 -10.32 -21.40 -7.89
CA GLY A 241 -9.64 -21.63 -9.16
C GLY A 241 -9.79 -20.46 -10.13
N ALA A 242 -9.22 -20.58 -11.34
CA ALA A 242 -9.33 -19.60 -12.42
C ALA A 242 -10.72 -19.61 -13.09
N THR A 243 -11.78 -19.46 -12.29
CA THR A 243 -13.19 -19.46 -12.68
C THR A 243 -13.72 -18.04 -12.86
N SER A 244 -14.92 -17.92 -13.44
CA SER A 244 -15.71 -16.68 -13.45
C SER A 244 -16.72 -16.66 -12.30
N ASP A 245 -16.39 -17.25 -11.15
CA ASP A 245 -17.29 -17.33 -10.02
C ASP A 245 -17.02 -16.19 -9.04
N TYR A 246 -18.04 -15.38 -8.77
CA TYR A 246 -17.96 -14.24 -7.85
C TYR A 246 -19.17 -14.21 -6.91
N TYR A 247 -18.96 -13.64 -5.73
CA TYR A 247 -19.97 -13.33 -4.74
C TYR A 247 -20.67 -12.01 -5.07
N ILE A 248 -21.93 -11.87 -4.66
CA ILE A 248 -22.65 -10.60 -4.78
C ILE A 248 -22.05 -9.52 -3.87
N PHE A 249 -21.59 -9.88 -2.67
CA PHE A 249 -21.03 -8.97 -1.69
C PHE A 249 -19.56 -9.31 -1.37
N PRO A 250 -18.76 -8.29 -0.99
CA PRO A 250 -17.32 -8.48 -0.83
C PRO A 250 -16.97 -9.19 0.49
N THR A 251 -18.00 -9.54 1.27
CA THR A 251 -17.94 -10.26 2.54
C THR A 251 -17.96 -11.79 2.35
N SER A 252 -17.54 -12.26 1.17
CA SER A 252 -17.50 -13.67 0.78
C SER A 252 -18.86 -14.39 0.80
N THR A 253 -19.95 -13.68 0.49
CA THR A 253 -21.30 -14.24 0.50
C THR A 253 -22.24 -13.52 -0.46
N ASP A 254 -23.33 -14.20 -0.83
CA ASP A 254 -24.42 -13.64 -1.64
C ASP A 254 -25.52 -12.98 -0.78
N VAL A 255 -25.33 -12.94 0.54
CA VAL A 255 -26.26 -12.38 1.53
C VAL A 255 -25.86 -10.95 1.88
N ILE A 256 -26.83 -10.03 1.89
CA ILE A 256 -26.62 -8.62 2.24
C ILE A 256 -25.90 -8.50 3.59
N PRO A 257 -24.76 -7.78 3.68
CA PRO A 257 -24.06 -7.54 4.94
C PRO A 257 -24.91 -6.79 5.96
N SER A 258 -24.73 -7.12 7.24
CA SER A 258 -25.26 -6.31 8.34
C SER A 258 -24.42 -5.06 8.54
N SER A 259 -25.05 -3.91 8.85
CA SER A 259 -24.30 -2.70 9.23
C SER A 259 -24.02 -2.60 10.72
N ALA A 260 -24.57 -3.51 11.52
CA ALA A 260 -24.52 -3.44 12.97
C ALA A 260 -23.11 -3.68 13.48
N VAL A 261 -22.69 -2.87 14.45
CA VAL A 261 -21.42 -3.07 15.17
C VAL A 261 -21.73 -3.87 16.42
N ILE A 262 -21.43 -5.17 16.38
CA ILE A 262 -21.75 -6.17 17.40
C ILE A 262 -20.46 -6.88 17.79
N ASP A 263 -20.24 -7.06 19.09
CA ASP A 263 -19.10 -7.80 19.66
C ASP A 263 -19.62 -9.04 20.41
N PRO A 264 -19.13 -10.26 20.09
CA PRO A 264 -18.16 -10.57 19.03
C PRO A 264 -18.74 -10.36 17.62
N ASP A 265 -17.89 -10.07 16.65
CA ASP A 265 -18.29 -9.89 15.25
C ASP A 265 -18.96 -11.18 14.72
N PRO A 266 -20.25 -11.15 14.34
CA PRO A 266 -20.93 -12.35 13.83
C PRO A 266 -20.48 -12.77 12.42
N GLY A 267 -19.69 -11.94 11.73
CA GLY A 267 -19.30 -12.12 10.33
C GLY A 267 -20.39 -11.66 9.35
N ASN A 268 -19.97 -11.35 8.12
CA ASN A 268 -20.81 -10.68 7.11
C ASN A 268 -21.31 -9.30 7.55
N ASN A 269 -20.39 -8.48 8.08
CA ASN A 269 -20.66 -7.11 8.51
C ASN A 269 -19.86 -6.10 7.69
N ALA A 270 -20.42 -4.89 7.54
CA ALA A 270 -19.79 -3.80 6.79
C ALA A 270 -20.27 -2.44 7.31
N ASN A 271 -19.42 -1.42 7.29
CA ASN A 271 -19.80 -0.09 7.77
C ASN A 271 -20.42 0.77 6.65
N TYR A 272 -21.67 0.53 6.26
CA TYR A 272 -22.24 1.15 5.04
C TYR A 272 -23.46 2.04 5.22
N THR A 273 -24.33 1.89 6.23
CA THR A 273 -25.57 2.70 6.34
C THR A 273 -25.69 3.45 7.65
N TYR A 274 -26.51 4.51 7.69
CA TYR A 274 -26.90 5.20 8.91
C TYR A 274 -28.40 5.58 8.86
N PRO A 275 -29.18 5.32 9.94
CA PRO A 275 -28.80 4.70 11.21
C PRO A 275 -28.47 3.21 11.05
N GLY A 276 -27.56 2.69 11.87
CA GLY A 276 -27.19 1.27 11.85
C GLY A 276 -25.69 0.98 11.97
N SER A 277 -24.83 1.98 11.69
CA SER A 277 -23.38 1.98 11.91
C SER A 277 -22.98 2.75 13.19
N ILE A 278 -21.67 2.82 13.49
CA ILE A 278 -21.11 3.51 14.66
C ILE A 278 -21.54 4.99 14.80
N GLY A 279 -21.85 5.67 13.69
CA GLY A 279 -22.34 7.05 13.67
C GLY A 279 -21.39 8.07 14.31
N SER A 280 -21.95 9.21 14.73
CA SER A 280 -21.21 10.31 15.35
C SER A 280 -20.53 9.90 16.67
N PRO A 281 -19.29 10.33 16.95
CA PRO A 281 -18.48 11.27 16.16
C PRO A 281 -17.62 10.61 15.07
N TYR A 282 -17.52 9.28 15.02
CA TYR A 282 -16.49 8.59 14.26
C TYR A 282 -16.87 8.36 12.80
N TRP A 283 -18.09 7.87 12.56
CA TRP A 283 -18.68 7.48 11.28
C TRP A 283 -17.95 6.33 10.58
N ARG A 284 -16.62 6.30 10.58
CA ARG A 284 -15.77 5.23 10.04
C ARG A 284 -15.18 4.38 11.15
N THR A 285 -15.19 3.07 10.96
CA THR A 285 -14.59 2.09 11.87
C THR A 285 -13.06 2.16 11.75
N GLU A 286 -12.36 1.57 12.71
CA GLU A 286 -10.95 1.19 12.48
C GLU A 286 -10.93 0.22 11.32
N VAL A 287 -9.85 0.25 10.54
CA VAL A 287 -9.66 -0.78 9.52
C VAL A 287 -9.61 -2.15 10.20
N GLY A 288 -10.28 -3.14 9.62
CA GLY A 288 -10.35 -4.48 10.20
C GLY A 288 -11.27 -4.66 11.42
N GLU A 289 -12.09 -3.66 11.78
CA GLU A 289 -13.04 -3.75 12.91
C GLU A 289 -13.95 -4.99 12.84
N TYR A 290 -14.36 -5.38 11.63
CA TYR A 290 -15.15 -6.60 11.41
C TYR A 290 -14.21 -7.80 11.20
N GLU A 291 -13.59 -8.25 12.31
CA GLU A 291 -12.55 -9.27 12.36
C GLU A 291 -12.91 -10.61 11.65
N ASN A 292 -14.20 -10.97 11.62
CA ASN A 292 -14.72 -12.19 11.01
C ASN A 292 -15.27 -11.96 9.59
N THR A 293 -15.07 -10.77 9.03
CA THR A 293 -15.54 -10.38 7.70
C THR A 293 -14.39 -9.99 6.78
N VAL A 294 -14.07 -10.89 5.86
CA VAL A 294 -13.05 -10.70 4.83
C VAL A 294 -13.57 -11.13 3.46
N SER A 295 -12.93 -10.63 2.39
CA SER A 295 -13.07 -11.19 1.06
C SER A 295 -12.47 -12.61 1.00
N ALA A 296 -12.72 -13.34 -0.10
CA ALA A 296 -12.26 -14.72 -0.24
C ALA A 296 -10.73 -14.87 -0.28
N TYR A 297 -10.03 -13.74 -0.44
CA TYR A 297 -8.57 -13.65 -0.40
C TYR A 297 -8.04 -13.04 0.90
N GLY A 298 -8.91 -12.57 1.80
CA GLY A 298 -8.51 -12.04 3.11
C GLY A 298 -8.53 -10.51 3.25
N ALA A 299 -9.10 -9.77 2.28
CA ALA A 299 -9.12 -8.31 2.33
C ALA A 299 -10.28 -7.82 3.22
N TYR A 300 -9.99 -6.89 4.12
CA TYR A 300 -10.98 -6.24 4.98
C TYR A 300 -11.56 -5.01 4.31
N ASP A 301 -12.77 -4.64 4.73
CA ASP A 301 -13.43 -3.36 4.41
C ASP A 301 -13.59 -3.09 2.90
N MET A 302 -13.50 -4.11 2.04
CA MET A 302 -13.82 -4.00 0.60
C MET A 302 -15.28 -3.57 0.35
N GLY A 303 -16.13 -3.63 1.38
CA GLY A 303 -17.49 -3.09 1.37
C GLY A 303 -17.73 -2.15 2.56
N GLY A 304 -18.17 -0.92 2.29
CA GLY A 304 -18.46 0.09 3.31
C GLY A 304 -17.24 0.93 3.67
N ASN A 305 -17.28 1.57 4.84
CA ASN A 305 -16.29 2.50 5.38
C ASN A 305 -16.03 3.72 4.46
N VAL A 306 -15.17 3.63 3.45
CA VAL A 306 -15.03 4.62 2.37
C VAL A 306 -15.10 3.96 0.98
N MET A 307 -15.56 4.73 0.00
CA MET A 307 -15.43 4.34 -1.41
C MET A 307 -13.95 4.43 -1.78
N GLU A 308 -13.49 3.45 -2.54
CA GLU A 308 -12.08 3.33 -2.91
C GLU A 308 -11.88 3.71 -4.38
N TRP A 309 -10.96 4.64 -4.63
CA TRP A 309 -10.54 5.00 -5.99
C TRP A 309 -9.99 3.79 -6.75
N ASN A 310 -10.33 3.71 -8.04
CA ASN A 310 -9.69 2.81 -9.00
C ASN A 310 -9.33 3.55 -10.30
N GLU A 311 -8.56 2.90 -11.16
CA GLU A 311 -8.04 3.49 -12.39
C GLU A 311 -9.06 3.58 -13.54
N ALA A 312 -10.23 2.94 -13.43
CA ALA A 312 -11.17 2.89 -14.55
C ALA A 312 -11.59 4.29 -14.99
N GLU A 313 -11.59 4.49 -16.30
CA GLU A 313 -12.16 5.69 -16.90
C GLU A 313 -13.61 5.43 -17.29
N ILE A 314 -14.53 6.01 -16.52
CA ILE A 314 -15.97 5.83 -16.69
C ILE A 314 -16.54 7.19 -17.07
N LEU A 315 -17.00 7.33 -18.31
CA LEU A 315 -17.60 8.58 -18.82
C LEU A 315 -16.70 9.83 -18.65
N GLY A 316 -15.37 9.66 -18.75
CA GLY A 316 -14.39 10.74 -18.57
C GLY A 316 -14.11 11.10 -17.10
N GLN A 317 -14.54 10.26 -16.17
CA GLN A 317 -14.32 10.34 -14.73
C GLN A 317 -13.58 9.10 -14.23
N ARG A 318 -13.18 9.09 -12.96
CA ARG A 318 -12.45 7.96 -12.35
C ARG A 318 -13.39 7.06 -11.57
N GLY A 319 -13.18 5.76 -11.66
CA GLY A 319 -13.99 4.77 -10.98
C GLY A 319 -13.80 4.79 -9.47
N VAL A 320 -14.88 4.49 -8.74
CA VAL A 320 -14.84 4.18 -7.31
C VAL A 320 -15.71 2.96 -7.03
N ARG A 321 -15.33 2.14 -6.05
CA ARG A 321 -16.02 0.89 -5.67
C ARG A 321 -16.17 0.77 -4.15
N GLY A 322 -16.84 -0.29 -3.70
CA GLY A 322 -16.96 -0.66 -2.28
C GLY A 322 -18.11 -0.01 -1.52
N GLY A 323 -18.68 1.10 -2.01
CA GLY A 323 -19.62 1.88 -1.22
C GLY A 323 -18.92 2.57 -0.04
N ALA A 324 -19.66 3.18 0.88
CA ALA A 324 -19.09 3.88 2.03
C ALA A 324 -20.10 3.93 3.17
N VAL A 325 -19.67 4.38 4.34
CA VAL A 325 -20.61 4.74 5.40
C VAL A 325 -21.67 5.73 4.88
N MET A 326 -22.91 5.56 5.34
CA MET A 326 -24.09 6.33 4.95
C MET A 326 -24.60 6.08 3.52
N LEU A 327 -24.01 5.15 2.77
CA LEU A 327 -24.50 4.69 1.48
C LEU A 327 -25.11 3.30 1.63
N ASN A 328 -26.43 3.18 1.49
CA ASN A 328 -27.12 1.88 1.45
C ASN A 328 -27.00 1.16 0.08
N TRP A 329 -26.06 1.59 -0.77
CA TRP A 329 -25.80 1.12 -2.11
C TRP A 329 -24.28 1.09 -2.38
N GLY A 330 -23.85 0.49 -3.49
CA GLY A 330 -22.45 0.53 -3.93
C GLY A 330 -21.58 -0.66 -3.52
N MET A 331 -21.94 -1.40 -2.46
CA MET A 331 -21.15 -2.58 -2.02
C MET A 331 -21.32 -3.81 -2.91
N ASN A 332 -22.42 -3.91 -3.64
CA ASN A 332 -22.71 -5.10 -4.46
C ASN A 332 -21.87 -5.07 -5.74
N ALA A 333 -21.38 -6.24 -6.16
CA ALA A 333 -20.57 -6.50 -7.34
C ALA A 333 -21.05 -5.76 -8.61
N ALA A 334 -22.37 -5.68 -8.83
CA ALA A 334 -22.95 -4.98 -9.97
C ALA A 334 -22.74 -3.45 -9.97
N ASN A 335 -22.32 -2.82 -8.87
CA ASN A 335 -22.21 -1.36 -8.79
C ASN A 335 -20.86 -0.85 -9.31
N ARG A 336 -20.95 0.11 -10.22
CA ARG A 336 -19.84 0.86 -10.82
C ARG A 336 -20.11 2.34 -10.65
N HIS A 337 -19.44 2.96 -9.70
CA HIS A 337 -19.58 4.39 -9.46
C HIS A 337 -18.37 5.14 -10.02
N HIS A 338 -18.53 6.43 -10.29
CA HIS A 338 -17.48 7.28 -10.84
C HIS A 338 -17.61 8.70 -10.31
N LEU A 339 -16.48 9.38 -10.16
CA LEU A 339 -16.36 10.73 -9.62
C LEU A 339 -15.29 11.50 -10.38
N ALA A 340 -15.37 12.83 -10.38
CA ALA A 340 -14.32 13.63 -11.02
C ALA A 340 -12.99 13.40 -10.28
N ALA A 341 -11.88 13.33 -11.02
CA ALA A 341 -10.58 13.04 -10.42
C ALA A 341 -10.14 14.04 -9.33
N ILE A 342 -10.70 15.26 -9.35
CA ILE A 342 -10.45 16.32 -8.36
C ILE A 342 -11.33 16.21 -7.11
N ASP A 343 -12.38 15.39 -7.15
CA ASP A 343 -13.29 15.24 -6.02
C ASP A 343 -12.53 14.64 -4.84
N SER A 344 -12.63 15.28 -3.68
CA SER A 344 -12.06 14.78 -2.42
C SER A 344 -13.10 15.02 -1.34
N GLY A 345 -13.69 13.93 -0.83
CA GLY A 345 -14.89 14.00 0.00
C GLY A 345 -14.82 13.10 1.21
N SER A 346 -15.76 13.28 2.15
CA SER A 346 -15.74 12.53 3.42
C SER A 346 -15.98 11.02 3.28
N LEU A 347 -16.43 10.57 2.10
CA LEU A 347 -16.76 9.18 1.81
C LEU A 347 -15.76 8.55 0.83
N ILE A 348 -14.70 9.25 0.44
CA ILE A 348 -13.76 8.81 -0.58
C ILE A 348 -12.39 8.65 0.08
N GLY A 349 -11.83 7.46 -0.03
CA GLY A 349 -10.46 7.14 0.35
C GLY A 349 -9.82 6.29 -0.73
N LEU A 350 -8.94 5.39 -0.31
CA LEU A 350 -8.16 4.56 -1.23
C LEU A 350 -7.63 3.30 -0.56
N ARG A 351 -7.28 2.37 -1.43
CA ARG A 351 -6.45 1.20 -1.18
C ARG A 351 -5.42 1.15 -2.30
N LEU A 352 -4.29 0.52 -2.07
CA LEU A 352 -3.25 0.34 -3.07
C LEU A 352 -3.12 -1.12 -3.49
N VAL A 353 -2.64 -1.33 -4.71
CA VAL A 353 -2.10 -2.59 -5.21
C VAL A 353 -0.58 -2.50 -5.16
N ARG A 354 0.06 -3.58 -4.74
CA ARG A 354 1.48 -3.84 -4.95
C ARG A 354 1.61 -4.83 -6.09
N LEU A 355 2.23 -4.41 -7.18
CA LEU A 355 2.54 -5.28 -8.30
C LEU A 355 3.72 -6.17 -7.94
N ALA A 356 3.67 -7.43 -8.39
CA ALA A 356 4.82 -8.32 -8.21
C ALA A 356 6.05 -7.70 -8.86
N LEU A 357 7.15 -7.64 -8.11
CA LEU A 357 8.41 -7.20 -8.67
C LEU A 357 8.97 -8.35 -9.52
N PRO A 358 9.44 -8.08 -10.74
CA PRO A 358 10.27 -9.06 -11.42
C PRO A 358 11.43 -9.42 -10.50
N GLY A 359 11.56 -10.71 -10.17
CA GLY A 359 12.58 -11.19 -9.23
C GLY A 359 12.13 -11.40 -7.79
N ASP A 360 11.01 -10.84 -7.34
CA ASP A 360 10.47 -11.08 -5.98
C ASP A 360 9.78 -12.45 -5.97
N PHE A 361 10.54 -13.48 -5.59
CA PHE A 361 10.16 -14.89 -5.70
C PHE A 361 9.48 -15.43 -4.44
N ASP A 362 9.63 -14.79 -3.28
CA ASP A 362 8.83 -15.13 -2.09
C ASP A 362 7.59 -14.24 -1.89
N GLY A 363 7.49 -13.14 -2.63
CA GLY A 363 6.34 -12.25 -2.64
C GLY A 363 6.30 -11.28 -1.46
N ASP A 364 7.40 -11.11 -0.73
CA ASP A 364 7.44 -10.25 0.45
C ASP A 364 7.50 -8.76 0.10
N GLY A 365 7.88 -8.43 -1.13
CA GLY A 365 7.78 -7.10 -1.74
C GLY A 365 9.08 -6.33 -1.86
N ASP A 366 10.23 -6.94 -1.56
CA ASP A 366 11.52 -6.47 -2.03
C ASP A 366 12.16 -7.50 -2.98
N VAL A 367 13.35 -7.18 -3.52
CA VAL A 367 14.12 -8.12 -4.33
C VAL A 367 15.50 -8.22 -3.71
N ASP A 368 15.74 -9.22 -2.87
CA ASP A 368 16.90 -9.24 -2.00
C ASP A 368 17.72 -10.55 -2.06
N ALA A 369 18.54 -10.83 -1.04
CA ALA A 369 19.35 -12.04 -1.02
C ALA A 369 18.55 -13.34 -0.91
N ASP A 370 17.36 -13.31 -0.31
CA ASP A 370 16.47 -14.46 -0.16
C ASP A 370 15.88 -14.85 -1.53
N ASP A 371 15.54 -13.88 -2.39
CA ASP A 371 15.11 -14.11 -3.78
C ASP A 371 16.20 -14.72 -4.64
N ILE A 372 17.42 -14.17 -4.54
CA ILE A 372 18.59 -14.73 -5.22
C ILE A 372 18.78 -16.20 -4.82
N ASP A 373 18.59 -16.54 -3.54
CA ASP A 373 18.70 -17.91 -3.04
C ASP A 373 17.57 -18.82 -3.55
N LEU A 374 16.35 -18.31 -3.71
CA LEU A 374 15.22 -19.02 -4.31
C LEU A 374 15.47 -19.33 -5.78
N MET A 375 15.91 -18.35 -6.56
CA MET A 375 16.27 -18.53 -7.97
C MET A 375 17.41 -19.54 -8.14
N ALA A 376 18.46 -19.41 -7.34
CA ALA A 376 19.54 -20.37 -7.30
C ALA A 376 19.06 -21.79 -6.92
N GLY A 377 18.12 -21.89 -5.98
CA GLY A 377 17.44 -23.12 -5.63
C GLY A 377 16.73 -23.75 -6.82
N TYR A 378 15.99 -22.95 -7.59
CA TYR A 378 15.26 -23.37 -8.77
C TYR A 378 16.20 -23.92 -9.85
N ILE A 379 17.21 -23.17 -10.26
CA ILE A 379 18.15 -23.56 -11.33
C ILE A 379 18.87 -24.88 -11.00
N ARG A 380 19.26 -25.08 -9.74
CA ARG A 380 19.90 -26.34 -9.28
C ARG A 380 19.01 -27.56 -9.40
N THR A 381 17.70 -27.40 -9.36
CA THR A 381 16.76 -28.54 -9.44
C THR A 381 16.60 -29.06 -10.87
N SER A 382 17.10 -28.34 -11.88
CA SER A 382 17.01 -28.69 -13.31
C SER A 382 15.58 -29.05 -13.73
N VAL A 383 14.58 -28.41 -13.11
CA VAL A 383 13.17 -28.56 -13.47
C VAL A 383 13.00 -27.93 -14.85
N PRO A 384 12.37 -28.61 -15.83
CA PRO A 384 12.17 -28.05 -17.17
C PRO A 384 11.39 -26.72 -17.10
N PRO A 385 11.65 -25.78 -18.04
CA PRO A 385 11.26 -24.37 -17.94
C PRO A 385 9.75 -24.22 -18.13
N THR A 386 9.01 -24.44 -17.05
CA THR A 386 7.61 -24.04 -16.95
C THR A 386 7.42 -22.95 -15.90
N GLY A 387 8.49 -22.53 -15.23
CA GLY A 387 8.48 -21.37 -14.33
C GLY A 387 8.71 -20.10 -15.14
N ALA A 388 7.66 -19.64 -15.86
CA ALA A 388 7.68 -18.33 -16.52
C ALA A 388 8.02 -17.20 -15.53
N ASP A 389 7.80 -17.44 -14.24
CA ASP A 389 8.12 -16.48 -13.18
C ASP A 389 9.64 -16.33 -12.97
N TYR A 390 10.46 -17.37 -13.22
CA TYR A 390 11.92 -17.36 -13.02
C TYR A 390 12.73 -17.02 -14.29
N ASP A 391 12.09 -16.97 -15.46
CA ASP A 391 12.65 -16.49 -16.75
C ASP A 391 12.57 -14.96 -16.75
N VAL A 392 13.51 -14.31 -16.06
CA VAL A 392 13.48 -12.87 -15.78
C VAL A 392 14.12 -12.05 -16.89
N ASP A 393 14.98 -12.65 -17.71
CA ASP A 393 15.58 -11.99 -18.87
C ASP A 393 14.72 -12.13 -20.15
N GLY A 394 13.74 -13.05 -20.14
CA GLY A 394 12.70 -13.21 -21.13
C GLY A 394 13.14 -13.93 -22.39
N ASP A 395 14.21 -14.73 -22.33
CA ASP A 395 14.75 -15.44 -23.48
C ASP A 395 14.08 -16.80 -23.75
N GLY A 396 13.26 -17.28 -22.81
CA GLY A 396 12.44 -18.47 -22.92
C GLY A 396 13.03 -19.72 -22.28
N ASP A 397 14.14 -19.62 -21.56
CA ASP A 397 14.59 -20.64 -20.61
C ASP A 397 14.89 -20.07 -19.21
N VAL A 398 15.38 -20.91 -18.30
CA VAL A 398 15.70 -20.50 -16.92
C VAL A 398 17.09 -21.01 -16.60
N ASP A 399 18.10 -20.16 -16.72
CA ASP A 399 19.50 -20.57 -16.63
C ASP A 399 20.42 -19.57 -15.89
N GLU A 400 21.73 -19.58 -16.17
CA GLU A 400 22.67 -18.67 -15.50
C GLU A 400 22.46 -17.21 -15.93
N ASP A 401 21.97 -16.96 -17.14
CA ASP A 401 21.72 -15.62 -17.67
C ASP A 401 20.59 -14.93 -16.88
N ASP A 402 19.57 -15.66 -16.43
CA ASP A 402 18.55 -15.16 -15.49
C ASP A 402 19.11 -14.75 -14.14
N MET A 403 19.99 -15.55 -13.54
CA MET A 403 20.65 -15.19 -12.26
C MET A 403 21.43 -13.90 -12.41
N ILE A 404 22.14 -13.75 -13.53
CA ILE A 404 22.92 -12.55 -13.82
C ILE A 404 21.97 -11.37 -13.97
N TYR A 405 20.92 -11.52 -14.77
CA TYR A 405 19.94 -10.47 -14.99
C TYR A 405 19.29 -10.02 -13.69
N HIS A 406 18.90 -10.97 -12.84
CA HIS A 406 18.31 -10.74 -11.53
C HIS A 406 19.23 -9.91 -10.63
N VAL A 407 20.49 -10.33 -10.44
CA VAL A 407 21.46 -9.61 -9.60
C VAL A 407 21.83 -8.24 -10.18
N GLU A 408 22.01 -8.15 -11.50
CA GLU A 408 22.52 -6.94 -12.14
C GLU A 408 21.44 -5.88 -12.39
N ASN A 409 20.16 -6.26 -12.45
CA ASN A 409 19.08 -5.35 -12.87
C ASN A 409 17.88 -5.29 -11.94
N LEU A 410 17.63 -6.31 -11.11
CA LEU A 410 16.39 -6.43 -10.33
C LEU A 410 16.59 -6.25 -8.82
N VAL A 411 17.70 -6.76 -8.28
CA VAL A 411 18.01 -6.74 -6.84
C VAL A 411 18.07 -5.31 -6.29
N GLU A 412 17.41 -5.06 -5.17
CA GLU A 412 17.40 -3.80 -4.45
C GLU A 412 18.67 -3.62 -3.60
N LEU A 413 19.19 -2.39 -3.56
CA LEU A 413 20.37 -2.06 -2.77
C LEU A 413 20.02 -1.68 -1.33
N THR A 414 20.78 -2.21 -0.37
CA THR A 414 20.60 -1.97 1.07
C THR A 414 21.23 -0.65 1.54
N ASP A 415 21.71 0.18 0.62
CA ASP A 415 22.35 1.48 0.90
C ASP A 415 21.34 2.60 1.24
N GLY A 416 20.04 2.28 1.22
CA GLY A 416 18.94 3.21 1.49
C GLY A 416 18.67 4.20 0.36
N SER A 417 19.22 3.95 -0.84
CA SER A 417 19.01 4.83 -2.00
C SER A 417 17.80 4.48 -2.84
N GLY A 418 17.17 3.31 -2.62
CA GLY A 418 16.09 2.78 -3.47
C GLY A 418 16.55 2.42 -4.89
N ARG A 419 17.88 2.35 -5.11
CA ARG A 419 18.45 1.90 -6.38
C ARG A 419 18.36 0.38 -6.49
N ILE A 420 18.36 -0.10 -7.72
CA ILE A 420 18.39 -1.52 -8.07
C ILE A 420 19.61 -1.84 -8.92
N GLY A 421 20.01 -3.11 -8.90
CA GLY A 421 21.09 -3.67 -9.69
C GLY A 421 22.45 -3.49 -9.04
N THR A 422 23.19 -4.59 -8.93
CA THR A 422 24.59 -4.60 -8.51
C THR A 422 25.43 -5.53 -9.39
N GLN A 423 26.45 -6.17 -8.82
CA GLN A 423 27.27 -7.17 -9.47
C GLN A 423 27.41 -8.38 -8.55
N ARG A 424 27.60 -9.53 -9.20
CA ARG A 424 27.96 -10.77 -8.49
C ARG A 424 29.20 -10.53 -7.63
N GLY A 425 29.07 -10.78 -6.34
CA GLY A 425 30.13 -10.57 -5.36
C GLY A 425 29.95 -9.35 -4.46
N ASP A 426 28.89 -8.57 -4.64
CA ASP A 426 28.36 -7.64 -3.63
C ASP A 426 27.39 -8.44 -2.75
N PHE A 427 27.85 -8.93 -1.59
CA PHE A 427 27.08 -9.87 -0.77
C PHE A 427 26.25 -9.19 0.31
N ASN A 428 26.59 -7.95 0.66
CA ASN A 428 25.76 -7.14 1.54
C ASN A 428 24.82 -6.22 0.76
N LEU A 429 24.85 -6.27 -0.57
CA LEU A 429 23.99 -5.51 -1.48
C LEU A 429 24.11 -4.00 -1.26
N ASP A 430 25.29 -3.52 -0.85
CA ASP A 430 25.51 -2.08 -0.60
C ASP A 430 25.81 -1.28 -1.88
N GLY A 431 25.76 -1.96 -3.03
CA GLY A 431 26.04 -1.42 -4.34
C GLY A 431 27.53 -1.34 -4.66
N VAL A 432 28.42 -1.85 -3.81
CA VAL A 432 29.86 -1.73 -3.99
C VAL A 432 30.59 -3.03 -3.71
N VAL A 433 31.13 -3.68 -4.74
CA VAL A 433 31.98 -4.87 -4.54
C VAL A 433 33.35 -4.46 -3.98
N ASN A 434 33.58 -4.69 -2.70
CA ASN A 434 34.77 -4.21 -1.99
C ASN A 434 35.34 -5.19 -0.94
N ALA A 435 36.19 -4.66 -0.06
CA ALA A 435 36.86 -5.45 0.96
C ALA A 435 35.90 -6.05 2.01
N THR A 436 34.72 -5.45 2.19
CA THR A 436 33.64 -5.95 3.04
C THR A 436 33.09 -7.25 2.50
N ASP A 437 32.79 -7.34 1.20
CA ASP A 437 32.34 -8.57 0.55
C ASP A 437 33.38 -9.67 0.59
N LEU A 438 34.65 -9.29 0.35
CA LEU A 438 35.75 -10.21 0.47
C LEU A 438 35.89 -10.74 1.90
N ALA A 439 35.54 -9.95 2.92
CA ALA A 439 35.55 -10.38 4.31
C ALA A 439 34.39 -11.36 4.61
N ILE A 440 33.19 -11.10 4.09
CA ILE A 440 32.02 -12.00 4.18
C ILE A 440 32.37 -13.38 3.58
N MET A 441 32.84 -13.40 2.33
CA MET A 441 33.19 -14.63 1.62
C MET A 441 34.32 -15.40 2.31
N LYS A 442 35.33 -14.70 2.83
CA LYS A 442 36.43 -15.34 3.59
C LYS A 442 35.97 -15.95 4.91
N ALA A 443 35.03 -15.30 5.60
CA ALA A 443 34.51 -15.81 6.86
C ALA A 443 33.78 -17.14 6.68
N ASN A 444 33.17 -17.36 5.51
CA ASN A 444 32.43 -18.57 5.16
C ASN A 444 33.17 -19.49 4.18
N PHE A 445 34.47 -19.28 3.94
CA PHE A 445 35.21 -20.10 2.97
C PHE A 445 35.22 -21.58 3.35
N GLY A 446 34.77 -22.45 2.45
CA GLY A 446 34.61 -23.88 2.67
C GLY A 446 33.30 -24.29 3.36
N SER A 447 32.43 -23.34 3.71
CA SER A 447 31.07 -23.61 4.17
C SER A 447 30.22 -24.16 3.03
N SER A 448 29.29 -25.06 3.35
CA SER A 448 28.37 -25.69 2.40
C SER A 448 26.92 -25.42 2.75
N GLY A 449 26.05 -25.32 1.74
CA GLY A 449 24.61 -25.10 1.94
C GLY A 449 24.28 -23.73 2.52
N VAL A 450 25.11 -22.73 2.20
CA VAL A 450 24.89 -21.32 2.54
C VAL A 450 24.59 -20.53 1.28
N GLY A 451 23.78 -19.48 1.43
CA GLY A 451 23.25 -18.65 0.35
C GLY A 451 24.17 -17.52 -0.12
N TYR A 452 23.62 -16.65 -0.96
CA TYR A 452 24.31 -15.52 -1.60
C TYR A 452 25.00 -14.62 -0.58
N ALA A 453 24.26 -14.16 0.43
CA ALA A 453 24.74 -13.23 1.45
C ALA A 453 25.92 -13.77 2.29
N ALA A 454 26.18 -15.09 2.24
CA ALA A 454 27.32 -15.71 2.91
C ALA A 454 28.59 -15.71 2.04
N GLY A 455 28.52 -15.34 0.76
CA GLY A 455 29.66 -15.31 -0.16
C GLY A 455 29.63 -16.36 -1.27
N ASN A 456 28.48 -16.98 -1.54
CA ASN A 456 28.30 -18.00 -2.58
C ASN A 456 27.89 -17.33 -3.90
N THR A 457 28.85 -17.05 -4.78
CA THR A 457 28.66 -16.19 -5.97
C THR A 457 28.20 -16.96 -7.20
N ASN A 458 28.56 -18.25 -7.30
CA ASN A 458 28.11 -19.14 -8.37
C ASN A 458 27.01 -20.10 -7.92
N TYR A 459 26.54 -19.95 -6.67
CA TYR A 459 25.45 -20.71 -6.07
C TYR A 459 25.65 -22.21 -6.08
N ASP A 460 26.90 -22.67 -6.10
CA ASP A 460 27.21 -24.08 -5.97
C ASP A 460 27.10 -24.53 -4.50
N VAL A 461 27.37 -25.79 -4.22
CA VAL A 461 27.14 -26.37 -2.88
C VAL A 461 28.15 -25.84 -1.84
N VAL A 462 29.26 -25.20 -2.24
CA VAL A 462 30.38 -24.86 -1.36
C VAL A 462 31.10 -23.57 -1.75
N ILE A 463 31.28 -22.66 -0.80
CA ILE A 463 32.08 -21.45 -1.03
C ILE A 463 33.55 -21.84 -1.23
N ASN A 464 34.10 -21.58 -2.42
CA ASN A 464 35.40 -22.05 -2.84
C ASN A 464 36.18 -21.03 -3.69
N ALA A 465 37.24 -21.49 -4.37
CA ALA A 465 38.10 -20.63 -5.17
C ALA A 465 37.41 -20.05 -6.41
N THR A 466 36.31 -20.67 -6.86
CA THR A 466 35.48 -20.20 -7.98
C THR A 466 34.70 -18.94 -7.56
N ASP A 467 34.08 -18.93 -6.39
CA ASP A 467 33.44 -17.73 -5.83
C ASP A 467 34.42 -16.57 -5.69
N LEU A 468 35.62 -16.87 -5.19
CA LEU A 468 36.68 -15.88 -5.10
C LEU A 468 37.11 -15.34 -6.46
N ALA A 469 37.07 -16.16 -7.52
CA ALA A 469 37.40 -15.73 -8.86
C ALA A 469 36.33 -14.78 -9.42
N LEU A 470 35.06 -15.05 -9.15
CA LEU A 470 33.94 -14.21 -9.55
C LEU A 470 33.94 -12.87 -8.80
N LEU A 471 34.05 -12.86 -7.48
CA LEU A 471 34.19 -11.62 -6.70
C LEU A 471 35.38 -10.78 -7.17
N LYS A 472 36.50 -11.41 -7.54
CA LYS A 472 37.67 -10.68 -8.05
C LYS A 472 37.43 -10.07 -9.43
N ALA A 473 36.58 -10.67 -10.26
CA ALA A 473 36.26 -10.15 -11.57
C ALA A 473 35.47 -8.84 -11.48
N THR A 474 34.67 -8.68 -10.42
CA THR A 474 33.80 -7.53 -10.17
C THR A 474 34.36 -6.55 -9.11
N PHE A 475 35.49 -6.88 -8.47
CA PHE A 475 36.06 -6.08 -7.39
C PHE A 475 36.33 -4.62 -7.79
N GLY A 476 35.80 -3.69 -6.99
CA GLY A 476 35.84 -2.25 -7.26
C GLY A 476 34.67 -1.74 -8.09
N TYR A 477 33.70 -2.59 -8.43
CA TYR A 477 32.41 -2.16 -8.97
C TYR A 477 31.70 -1.24 -7.99
N VAL A 478 31.03 -0.22 -8.55
CA VAL A 478 30.16 0.70 -7.84
C VAL A 478 28.91 0.84 -8.70
N ALA A 479 27.76 0.48 -8.13
CA ALA A 479 26.46 0.63 -8.77
C ALA A 479 26.28 2.09 -9.22
N PRO A 480 25.83 2.34 -10.46
CA PRO A 480 25.66 3.70 -10.97
C PRO A 480 24.76 4.54 -10.07
N ALA A 481 25.16 5.77 -9.75
CA ALA A 481 24.24 6.75 -9.16
C ALA A 481 23.19 7.09 -10.23
N GLY A 482 21.91 6.83 -9.93
CA GLY A 482 20.84 6.72 -10.92
C GLY A 482 20.82 7.79 -12.01
N ALA A 483 20.89 7.36 -13.26
CA ALA A 483 20.03 7.89 -14.30
C ALA A 483 18.92 6.85 -14.48
N VAL A 484 17.67 7.31 -14.32
CA VAL A 484 16.41 6.66 -14.69
C VAL A 484 16.60 5.55 -15.75
N PRO A 485 16.04 4.33 -15.57
CA PRO A 485 16.04 3.32 -16.62
C PRO A 485 15.52 3.95 -17.91
N GLU A 486 16.32 3.90 -18.99
CA GLU A 486 15.92 4.52 -20.25
C GLU A 486 14.56 3.91 -20.68
N PRO A 487 13.49 4.70 -20.80
CA PRO A 487 12.25 4.16 -21.33
C PRO A 487 12.55 3.65 -22.74
N VAL A 488 12.04 2.47 -23.08
CA VAL A 488 12.10 1.76 -24.38
C VAL A 488 11.63 2.58 -25.62
N THR A 489 11.42 3.88 -25.43
CA THR A 489 11.02 4.91 -26.40
C THR A 489 11.98 5.10 -27.58
N ILE A 490 13.27 4.76 -27.49
CA ILE A 490 14.17 4.86 -28.66
C ILE A 490 13.80 3.82 -29.74
N SER A 491 13.33 2.64 -29.34
CA SER A 491 12.84 1.61 -30.28
C SER A 491 11.53 2.02 -30.95
N LEU A 492 10.66 2.76 -30.25
CA LEU A 492 9.41 3.29 -30.79
C LEU A 492 9.61 4.51 -31.71
N LEU A 493 10.64 5.33 -31.48
CA LEU A 493 10.95 6.46 -32.38
C LEU A 493 11.48 5.98 -33.74
N ALA A 494 12.22 4.88 -33.77
CA ALA A 494 12.73 4.26 -35.00
C ALA A 494 11.60 3.66 -35.86
N LEU A 495 10.56 3.10 -35.25
CA LEU A 495 9.40 2.54 -35.95
C LEU A 495 8.39 3.62 -36.38
N GLY A 496 8.19 4.68 -35.59
CA GLY A 496 7.34 5.82 -35.94
C GLY A 496 7.87 6.66 -37.11
N GLY A 497 9.21 6.82 -37.21
CA GLY A 497 9.86 7.60 -38.27
C GLY A 497 9.68 7.01 -39.68
N LEU A 498 9.63 5.68 -39.81
CA LEU A 498 9.45 4.98 -41.09
C LEU A 498 8.00 5.09 -41.62
N GLY A 499 7.01 5.18 -40.73
CA GLY A 499 5.59 5.37 -41.11
C GLY A 499 5.31 6.75 -41.72
N VAL A 500 5.97 7.80 -41.22
CA VAL A 500 5.77 9.19 -41.69
C VAL A 500 6.46 9.45 -43.03
N LEU A 501 7.59 8.78 -43.30
CA LEU A 501 8.29 8.90 -44.59
C LEU A 501 7.55 8.19 -45.74
N ARG A 502 6.77 7.14 -45.45
CA ARG A 502 5.99 6.41 -46.48
C ARG A 502 4.71 7.11 -46.91
N ARG A 503 4.18 8.05 -46.11
CA ARG A 503 2.94 8.79 -46.40
C ARG A 503 3.14 10.06 -47.25
N ARG A 504 4.38 10.51 -47.45
CA ARG A 504 4.68 11.73 -48.25
C ARG A 504 4.87 11.49 -49.75
N SER A 505 4.95 10.24 -50.23
CA SER A 505 5.18 9.95 -51.66
C SER A 505 3.91 9.79 -52.50
N THR A 506 2.72 9.64 -51.89
CA THR A 506 1.46 9.31 -52.59
C THR A 506 0.56 10.50 -52.95
N ILE A 507 0.88 11.74 -52.54
CA ILE A 507 0.02 12.93 -52.77
C ILE A 507 0.47 13.80 -53.96
N ARG A 508 1.46 13.38 -54.76
CA ARG A 508 1.97 14.18 -55.91
C ARG A 508 1.67 13.63 -57.31
N ARG A 509 0.78 12.65 -57.47
CA ARG A 509 0.31 12.16 -58.79
C ARG A 509 -1.21 12.15 -58.87
N GLY A 510 -1.80 13.33 -59.05
CA GLY A 510 -3.25 13.47 -59.19
C GLY A 510 -3.68 14.84 -59.69
N ARG A 511 -2.99 15.40 -60.69
CA ARG A 511 -3.44 16.63 -61.40
C ARG A 511 -2.68 16.81 -62.72
N ALA A 512 -3.11 16.07 -63.75
CA ALA A 512 -2.95 16.46 -65.14
C ALA A 512 -3.91 15.62 -66.00
N LEU A 513 -4.48 16.26 -67.03
CA LEU A 513 -5.33 15.70 -68.11
C LEU A 513 -6.85 15.80 -67.92
N ALA A 514 -7.37 17.00 -68.11
CA ALA A 514 -8.69 17.22 -68.73
C ALA A 514 -8.64 18.53 -69.53
N SER A 515 -8.24 18.44 -70.80
CA SER A 515 -8.39 19.51 -71.79
C SER A 515 -8.13 18.95 -73.19
N GLN A 516 -9.10 19.20 -74.09
CA GLN A 516 -9.16 18.95 -75.54
C GLN A 516 -9.83 17.66 -76.01
N SER A 517 -11.07 17.81 -76.50
CA SER A 517 -11.31 17.69 -77.94
C SER A 517 -12.60 18.39 -78.36
N HIS A 518 -12.47 19.41 -79.21
CA HIS A 518 -13.52 19.87 -80.11
C HIS A 518 -13.48 18.99 -81.36
N ARG A 519 -14.58 18.33 -81.69
CA ARG A 519 -15.26 18.34 -83.00
C ARG A 519 -16.56 17.58 -82.92
#